data_AF-A0A7M3VHI0-F1
#
_entry.id   AF-A0A7M3VHI0-F1
#
_cell.length_a   1.000
_cell.length_b   1.000
_cell.length_c   1.000
_cell.angle_alpha   90.00
_cell.angle_beta   90.00
_cell.angle_gamma   90.00
#
_symmetry.space_group_name_H-M   'P 1'
#
loop_
_entity.id
_entity.type
_entity.pdbx_description
1 polymer ?
#
loop_
_entity_poly.entity_id
_entity_poly.type
_entity_poly.pdbx_seq_one_letter_code
_entity_poly.pdbx_strand_id
1 'polypeptide(L)'
;MKSNNLLVLLPVYYLFTVTYVLTGVFYLDYAKDTPFNMYELVSEKAILKSSYYYILASLSFYLGCSLFKQNKIETFLSRSRQLDIPYQKLIVFICFLTFIIFVSSYGFEPLLHREGYISQYHDRNKIGLIVFYIIAPISFVLIPFLRRRITKYIVYTILFMMLMSSSSRFLVMLPFLYIVGSYLRYGYFKLFTSLFHLMIVVFGLIFILQIRYYTYQGLIPNINSFFSKGIDPDYLFTGLNYAFSFSLMGTAYVIENIPFDFNGFLIGINPMPSRYLNISYMLQVQEMLPTAPISAISLLSQSGVVLTSLFYFLSAYIFSFIFSRMKGETLLYYVVAGLFIIFMLFSIQYNIRGLTRFLYISIFIFLMHKFVFKYKFVFRR
;
A
#
# COMPACT_ATOMS: atom_id res chain seq x y z
N MET A 1 3.55 -16.77 14.49
CA MET A 1 2.28 -16.01 14.37
C MET A 1 1.42 -16.61 13.24
N LYS A 2 0.15 -17.00 13.51
CA LYS A 2 -0.81 -17.55 12.51
C LYS A 2 -1.28 -16.48 11.50
N SER A 3 -1.77 -16.85 10.32
CA SER A 3 -2.15 -15.95 9.20
C SER A 3 -3.11 -14.79 9.53
N ASN A 4 -3.88 -14.86 10.61
CA ASN A 4 -4.68 -13.71 11.10
C ASN A 4 -3.81 -12.56 11.65
N ASN A 5 -2.52 -12.77 11.90
CA ASN A 5 -1.60 -11.71 12.33
C ASN A 5 -1.25 -10.72 11.22
N LEU A 6 -1.42 -11.10 9.93
CA LEU A 6 -1.23 -10.14 8.85
C LEU A 6 -2.27 -9.01 8.96
N LEU A 7 -3.50 -9.34 9.35
CA LEU A 7 -4.59 -8.38 9.47
C LEU A 7 -4.38 -7.38 10.61
N VAL A 8 -3.61 -7.75 11.62
CA VAL A 8 -3.21 -6.86 12.73
C VAL A 8 -2.32 -5.70 12.24
N LEU A 9 -1.71 -5.82 11.05
CA LEU A 9 -0.89 -4.75 10.50
C LEU A 9 -1.68 -3.46 10.27
N LEU A 10 -2.96 -3.51 9.87
CA LEU A 10 -3.74 -2.29 9.64
C LEU A 10 -4.00 -1.53 10.96
N PRO A 11 -4.50 -2.17 12.02
CA PRO A 11 -4.59 -1.55 13.35
C PRO A 11 -3.26 -0.96 13.83
N VAL A 12 -2.16 -1.70 13.70
CA VAL A 12 -0.82 -1.23 14.10
C VAL A 12 -0.37 -0.04 13.26
N TYR A 13 -0.62 -0.06 11.96
CA TYR A 13 -0.29 1.02 11.04
C TYR A 13 -1.04 2.31 11.39
N TYR A 14 -2.33 2.22 11.72
CA TYR A 14 -3.12 3.39 12.11
C TYR A 14 -2.69 3.95 13.45
N LEU A 15 -2.46 3.09 14.45
CA LEU A 15 -1.97 3.52 15.76
C LEU A 15 -0.56 4.12 15.68
N PHE A 16 0.30 3.57 14.82
CA PHE A 16 1.60 4.15 14.54
C PHE A 16 1.47 5.55 13.94
N THR A 17 0.63 5.73 12.92
CA THR A 17 0.38 7.04 12.30
C THR A 17 -0.12 8.05 13.34
N VAL A 18 -1.10 7.68 14.17
CA VAL A 18 -1.62 8.55 15.23
C VAL A 18 -0.53 8.91 16.23
N THR A 19 0.24 7.92 16.71
CA THR A 19 1.31 8.15 17.69
C THR A 19 2.40 9.05 17.11
N TYR A 20 2.82 8.80 15.87
CA TYR A 20 3.81 9.60 15.15
C TYR A 20 3.37 11.06 15.04
N VAL A 21 2.12 11.32 14.68
CA VAL A 21 1.62 12.68 14.48
C VAL A 21 1.39 13.39 15.81
N LEU A 22 0.73 12.76 16.78
CA LEU A 22 0.47 13.40 18.07
C LEU A 22 1.77 13.72 18.82
N THR A 23 2.74 12.80 18.78
CA THR A 23 4.06 13.05 19.39
C THR A 23 4.78 14.20 18.67
N GLY A 24 4.77 14.18 17.33
CA GLY A 24 5.44 15.20 16.53
C GLY A 24 4.77 16.57 16.53
N VAL A 25 3.46 16.67 16.81
CA VAL A 25 2.75 17.96 16.86
C VAL A 25 2.81 18.56 18.27
N PHE A 26 2.55 17.76 19.31
CA PHE A 26 2.38 18.29 20.66
C PHE A 26 3.66 18.29 21.50
N TYR A 27 4.70 17.56 21.11
CA TYR A 27 5.91 17.42 21.92
C TYR A 27 7.23 17.73 21.19
N LEU A 28 7.33 17.41 19.90
CA LEU A 28 8.62 17.42 19.18
C LEU A 28 8.67 18.32 17.94
N ASP A 29 7.58 19.02 17.62
CA ASP A 29 7.37 19.94 16.49
C ASP A 29 7.65 19.43 15.06
N TYR A 30 8.34 18.29 14.88
CA TYR A 30 8.69 17.80 13.55
C TYR A 30 7.47 17.53 12.68
N ALA A 31 6.32 17.14 13.24
CA ALA A 31 5.15 16.77 12.44
C ALA A 31 4.30 17.98 12.01
N LYS A 32 4.68 19.20 12.42
CA LYS A 32 4.05 20.46 11.96
C LYS A 32 4.49 20.81 10.53
N ASP A 33 5.72 20.46 10.17
CA ASP A 33 6.23 20.61 8.80
C ASP A 33 5.54 19.60 7.87
N THR A 34 4.39 20.01 7.34
CA THR A 34 3.53 19.19 6.50
C THR A 34 3.41 19.80 5.11
N PRO A 35 3.31 18.97 4.05
CA PRO A 35 3.09 19.45 2.69
C PRO A 35 1.86 20.37 2.62
N PHE A 36 1.96 21.41 1.79
CA PHE A 36 0.89 22.41 1.57
C PHE A 36 0.51 23.21 2.82
N ASN A 37 1.40 23.27 3.82
CA ASN A 37 1.16 23.91 5.11
C ASN A 37 -0.14 23.44 5.79
N MET A 38 -0.50 22.16 5.61
CA MET A 38 -1.79 21.63 6.07
C MET A 38 -2.00 21.80 7.57
N TYR A 39 -0.93 21.81 8.37
CA TYR A 39 -1.00 22.07 9.81
C TYR A 39 -1.59 23.45 10.13
N GLU A 40 -1.28 24.49 9.36
CA GLU A 40 -1.80 25.85 9.57
C GLU A 40 -3.28 25.99 9.18
N LEU A 41 -3.79 25.06 8.39
CA LEU A 41 -5.17 25.06 7.86
C LEU A 41 -6.17 24.31 8.74
N VAL A 42 -5.72 23.73 9.86
CA VAL A 42 -6.55 22.88 10.71
C VAL A 42 -6.40 23.25 12.18
N SER A 43 -7.49 23.14 12.92
CA SER A 43 -7.45 23.32 14.37
C SER A 43 -6.87 22.08 15.08
N GLU A 44 -6.22 22.28 16.24
CA GLU A 44 -5.75 21.17 17.08
C GLU A 44 -6.90 20.23 17.49
N LYS A 45 -8.09 20.79 17.67
CA LYS A 45 -9.31 20.02 17.92
C LYS A 45 -9.65 19.08 16.75
N ALA A 46 -9.49 19.55 15.50
CA ALA A 46 -9.68 18.72 14.32
C ALA A 46 -8.62 17.61 14.22
N ILE A 47 -7.36 17.88 14.60
CA ILE A 47 -6.28 16.88 14.67
C ILE A 47 -6.63 15.76 15.66
N LEU A 48 -7.10 16.12 16.87
CA LEU A 48 -7.55 15.13 17.87
C LEU A 48 -8.77 14.35 17.38
N LYS A 49 -9.73 15.01 16.73
CA LYS A 49 -10.91 14.35 16.15
C LYS A 49 -10.53 13.39 15.02
N SER A 50 -9.59 13.75 14.16
CA SER A 50 -9.03 12.86 13.14
C SER A 50 -8.35 11.63 13.77
N SER A 51 -7.53 11.86 14.79
CA SER A 51 -6.85 10.80 15.54
C SER A 51 -7.85 9.80 16.15
N TYR A 52 -8.95 10.32 16.71
CA TYR A 52 -10.06 9.50 17.21
C TYR A 52 -10.63 8.58 16.13
N TYR A 53 -10.85 9.06 14.90
CA TYR A 53 -11.36 8.24 13.81
C TYR A 53 -10.38 7.15 13.35
N TYR A 54 -9.07 7.45 13.33
CA TYR A 54 -8.04 6.43 13.06
C TYR A 54 -8.05 5.32 14.12
N ILE A 55 -8.15 5.70 15.40
CA ILE A 55 -8.25 4.74 16.51
C ILE A 55 -9.55 3.93 16.40
N LEU A 56 -10.67 4.58 16.12
CA LEU A 56 -11.96 3.93 15.91
C LEU A 56 -11.89 2.91 14.78
N ALA A 57 -11.35 3.30 13.62
CA ALA A 57 -11.16 2.41 12.48
C ALA A 57 -10.27 1.21 12.83
N SER A 58 -9.18 1.44 13.57
CA SER A 58 -8.29 0.40 14.08
C SER A 58 -9.03 -0.61 14.98
N LEU A 59 -9.81 -0.11 15.94
CA LEU A 59 -10.63 -0.93 16.84
C LEU A 59 -11.71 -1.71 16.08
N SER A 60 -12.47 -1.06 15.20
CA SER A 60 -13.51 -1.70 14.40
C SER A 60 -12.94 -2.79 13.48
N PHE A 61 -11.78 -2.53 12.87
CA PHE A 61 -11.09 -3.51 12.05
C PHE A 61 -10.62 -4.71 12.90
N TYR A 62 -10.01 -4.45 14.06
CA TYR A 62 -9.60 -5.52 14.98
C TYR A 62 -10.79 -6.38 15.45
N LEU A 63 -11.92 -5.74 15.81
CA LEU A 63 -13.16 -6.43 16.20
C LEU A 63 -13.69 -7.31 15.06
N GLY A 64 -13.72 -6.81 13.83
CA GLY A 64 -14.13 -7.60 12.66
C GLY A 64 -13.23 -8.82 12.42
N CYS A 65 -11.92 -8.68 12.66
CA CYS A 65 -10.98 -9.81 12.62
C CYS A 65 -11.21 -10.83 13.74
N SER A 66 -11.57 -10.36 14.94
CA SER A 66 -11.70 -11.19 16.14
C SER A 66 -12.84 -12.21 16.06
N LEU A 67 -13.84 -11.98 15.19
CA LEU A 67 -14.94 -12.93 14.98
C LEU A 67 -14.50 -14.25 14.33
N PHE A 68 -13.38 -14.24 13.60
CA PHE A 68 -12.76 -15.44 13.05
C PHE A 68 -11.68 -15.98 14.01
N LYS A 69 -12.10 -16.47 15.18
CA LYS A 69 -11.20 -17.21 16.08
C LYS A 69 -10.84 -18.56 15.45
N GLN A 70 -9.59 -18.71 15.00
CA GLN A 70 -9.01 -20.04 14.84
C GLN A 70 -8.65 -20.59 16.22
N ASN A 71 -9.46 -21.51 16.73
CA ASN A 71 -9.12 -22.33 17.90
C ASN A 71 -7.85 -23.12 17.63
N LYS A 72 -6.72 -22.59 18.13
CA LYS A 72 -5.54 -23.28 18.67
C LYS A 72 -4.46 -22.22 18.83
N ILE A 73 -4.11 -21.87 20.06
CA ILE A 73 -2.86 -21.18 20.36
C ILE A 73 -1.78 -22.26 20.17
N GLU A 74 -1.25 -22.39 18.95
CA GLU A 74 0.01 -23.10 18.79
C GLU A 74 1.07 -22.14 19.31
N THR A 75 1.72 -22.61 20.37
CA THR A 75 2.80 -21.96 21.09
C THR A 75 3.79 -21.30 20.13
N PHE A 76 4.21 -20.10 20.52
CA PHE A 76 5.12 -19.17 19.83
C PHE A 76 6.47 -19.79 19.39
N LEU A 77 6.72 -21.05 19.70
CA LEU A 77 7.98 -21.79 19.58
C LEU A 77 7.92 -23.02 18.66
N SER A 78 6.77 -23.34 18.04
CA SER A 78 6.72 -24.46 17.09
C SER A 78 7.48 -24.10 15.81
N ARG A 79 8.66 -24.71 15.63
CA ARG A 79 9.59 -24.62 14.49
C ARG A 79 8.96 -24.10 13.20
N SER A 80 9.47 -22.94 12.75
CA SER A 80 9.18 -22.29 11.48
C SER A 80 9.27 -23.26 10.30
N ARG A 81 8.15 -23.80 9.85
CA ARG A 81 8.11 -24.54 8.59
C ARG A 81 8.27 -23.51 7.47
N GLN A 82 9.43 -23.48 6.85
CA GLN A 82 9.66 -22.66 5.67
C GLN A 82 8.66 -23.08 4.59
N LEU A 83 7.77 -22.16 4.23
CA LEU A 83 6.81 -22.36 3.15
C LEU A 83 7.51 -22.14 1.82
N ASP A 84 7.53 -23.19 1.01
CA ASP A 84 8.15 -23.15 -0.32
C ASP A 84 7.05 -23.31 -1.37
N ILE A 85 7.05 -22.42 -2.36
CA ILE A 85 6.12 -22.49 -3.49
C ILE A 85 6.78 -23.34 -4.60
N PRO A 86 6.15 -24.43 -5.08
CA PRO A 86 6.77 -25.30 -6.09
C PRO A 86 6.94 -24.62 -7.46
N TYR A 87 6.09 -23.64 -7.78
CA TYR A 87 6.03 -22.95 -9.08
C TYR A 87 7.09 -21.84 -9.26
N GLN A 88 8.37 -22.17 -9.09
CA GLN A 88 9.47 -21.19 -9.14
C GLN A 88 9.58 -20.46 -10.49
N LYS A 89 9.41 -21.17 -11.61
CA LYS A 89 9.42 -20.57 -12.96
C LYS A 89 8.30 -19.53 -13.14
N LEU A 90 7.13 -19.80 -12.57
CA LEU A 90 5.99 -18.89 -12.62
C LEU A 90 6.25 -17.61 -11.82
N ILE A 91 6.90 -17.71 -10.65
CA ILE A 91 7.27 -16.52 -9.86
C ILE A 91 8.23 -15.63 -10.65
N VAL A 92 9.27 -16.22 -11.27
CA VAL A 92 10.22 -15.47 -12.11
C VAL A 92 9.49 -14.83 -13.30
N PHE A 93 8.60 -15.58 -13.96
CA PHE A 93 7.79 -15.06 -15.06
C PHE A 93 6.93 -13.87 -14.63
N ILE A 94 6.23 -13.94 -13.50
CA ILE A 94 5.42 -12.83 -12.97
C ILE A 94 6.28 -11.59 -12.68
N CYS A 95 7.47 -11.78 -12.09
CA CYS A 95 8.40 -10.68 -11.83
C CYS A 95 8.92 -10.05 -13.14
N PHE A 96 9.26 -10.87 -14.13
CA PHE A 96 9.72 -10.41 -15.43
C PHE A 96 8.60 -9.71 -16.22
N LEU A 97 7.38 -10.25 -16.17
CA LEU A 97 6.19 -9.62 -16.75
C LEU A 97 5.92 -8.26 -16.11
N THR A 98 6.08 -8.14 -14.78
CA THR A 98 5.97 -6.85 -14.07
C THR A 98 6.95 -5.84 -14.66
N PHE A 99 8.20 -6.25 -14.89
CA PHE A 99 9.22 -5.40 -15.49
C PHE A 99 8.86 -4.97 -16.91
N ILE A 100 8.46 -5.91 -17.77
CA ILE A 100 8.07 -5.62 -19.15
C ILE A 100 6.91 -4.64 -19.20
N ILE A 101 5.84 -4.89 -18.43
CA ILE A 101 4.66 -4.02 -18.38
C ILE A 101 5.06 -2.62 -17.94
N PHE A 102 5.94 -2.51 -16.94
CA PHE A 102 6.37 -1.19 -16.46
C PHE A 102 7.13 -0.41 -17.53
N VAL A 103 8.15 -1.03 -18.13
CA VAL A 103 9.00 -0.38 -19.16
C VAL A 103 8.18 -0.03 -20.40
N SER A 104 7.31 -0.93 -20.87
CA SER A 104 6.45 -0.65 -22.01
C SER A 104 5.40 0.42 -21.74
N SER A 105 4.99 0.59 -20.47
CA SER A 105 4.01 1.60 -20.09
C SER A 105 4.61 2.99 -19.89
N TYR A 106 5.84 3.06 -19.37
CA TYR A 106 6.55 4.33 -19.16
C TYR A 106 7.32 4.80 -20.40
N GLY A 107 7.77 3.88 -21.26
CA GLY A 107 8.75 4.14 -22.29
C GLY A 107 10.18 3.96 -21.78
N PHE A 108 11.06 3.41 -22.61
CA PHE A 108 12.44 3.12 -22.22
C PHE A 108 13.27 4.39 -22.01
N GLU A 109 13.22 5.33 -22.95
CA GLU A 109 13.99 6.58 -22.90
C GLU A 109 13.63 7.45 -21.67
N PRO A 110 12.34 7.74 -21.36
CA PRO A 110 11.97 8.49 -20.15
C PRO A 110 12.40 7.85 -18.82
N LEU A 111 12.61 6.53 -18.81
CA LEU A 111 13.12 5.82 -17.64
C LEU A 111 14.64 5.94 -17.55
N LEU A 112 15.37 5.97 -18.65
CA LEU A 112 16.82 6.19 -18.61
C LEU A 112 17.16 7.63 -18.25
N HIS A 113 16.56 8.58 -18.96
CA HIS A 113 16.83 10.00 -18.83
C HIS A 113 15.63 10.84 -19.27
N ARG A 114 15.26 11.84 -18.47
CA ARG A 114 14.23 12.83 -18.81
C ARG A 114 14.48 14.15 -18.10
N GLU A 115 13.99 15.22 -18.71
CA GLU A 115 13.89 16.53 -18.07
C GLU A 115 12.59 16.63 -17.28
N GLY A 116 12.72 17.00 -16.01
CA GLY A 116 11.63 17.14 -15.07
C GLY A 116 11.04 15.82 -14.54
N TYR A 117 10.16 15.97 -13.55
CA TYR A 117 9.49 14.85 -12.89
C TYR A 117 8.41 14.19 -13.77
N ILE A 118 7.70 15.00 -14.55
CA ILE A 118 6.74 14.57 -15.56
C ILE A 118 7.35 14.90 -16.92
N SER A 119 7.55 13.89 -17.75
CA SER A 119 8.01 14.12 -19.13
C SER A 119 6.93 14.89 -19.88
N GLN A 120 7.29 16.04 -20.45
CA GLN A 120 6.39 16.83 -21.30
C GLN A 120 6.24 16.20 -22.69
N TYR A 121 7.17 15.34 -23.10
CA TYR A 121 7.28 14.81 -24.46
C TYR A 121 6.80 13.36 -24.60
N HIS A 122 6.58 12.65 -23.49
CA HIS A 122 6.14 11.26 -23.51
C HIS A 122 4.91 11.02 -22.64
N ASP A 123 3.78 10.79 -23.32
CA ASP A 123 2.56 10.32 -22.70
C ASP A 123 2.71 8.88 -22.21
N ARG A 124 2.50 8.68 -20.91
CA ARG A 124 2.56 7.35 -20.29
C ARG A 124 1.31 6.56 -20.65
N ASN A 125 1.47 5.27 -20.95
CA ASN A 125 0.34 4.37 -21.16
C ASN A 125 -0.37 4.10 -19.82
N LYS A 126 -1.45 4.85 -19.58
CA LYS A 126 -2.25 4.78 -18.34
C LYS A 126 -2.80 3.39 -18.07
N ILE A 127 -3.21 2.65 -19.11
CA ILE A 127 -3.76 1.29 -18.96
C ILE A 127 -2.69 0.33 -18.46
N GLY A 128 -1.51 0.36 -19.08
CA GLY A 128 -0.40 -0.49 -18.67
C GLY A 128 0.09 -0.17 -17.25
N LEU A 129 0.08 1.11 -16.84
CA LEU A 129 0.36 1.50 -15.45
C LEU A 129 -0.68 0.95 -14.46
N ILE A 130 -1.97 0.95 -14.80
CA ILE A 130 -3.00 0.34 -13.95
C ILE A 130 -2.71 -1.16 -13.76
N VAL A 131 -2.38 -1.86 -14.84
CA VAL A 131 -2.03 -3.28 -14.78
C VAL A 131 -0.77 -3.49 -13.92
N PHE A 132 0.25 -2.64 -14.07
CA PHE A 132 1.45 -2.66 -13.24
C PHE A 132 1.11 -2.51 -11.74
N TYR A 133 0.29 -1.53 -11.36
CA TYR A 133 -0.05 -1.32 -9.95
C TYR A 133 -0.83 -2.49 -9.32
N ILE A 134 -1.48 -3.32 -10.14
CA ILE A 134 -2.14 -4.55 -9.68
C ILE A 134 -1.13 -5.70 -9.54
N ILE A 135 -0.24 -5.89 -10.53
CA ILE A 135 0.68 -7.05 -10.57
C ILE A 135 1.91 -6.84 -9.69
N ALA A 136 2.45 -5.63 -9.60
CA ALA A 136 3.71 -5.35 -8.91
C ALA A 136 3.71 -5.74 -7.43
N PRO A 137 2.65 -5.44 -6.64
CA PRO A 137 2.62 -5.86 -5.24
C PRO A 137 2.63 -7.38 -5.07
N ILE A 138 1.99 -8.10 -5.99
CA ILE A 138 2.01 -9.56 -6.02
C ILE A 138 3.43 -10.04 -6.29
N SER A 139 4.10 -9.49 -7.30
CA SER A 139 5.45 -9.91 -7.64
C SER A 139 6.42 -9.63 -6.50
N PHE A 140 6.35 -8.47 -5.85
CA PHE A 140 7.24 -8.07 -4.75
C PHE A 140 7.09 -8.99 -3.52
N VAL A 141 5.86 -9.35 -3.14
CA VAL A 141 5.59 -10.32 -2.05
C VAL A 141 6.12 -11.72 -2.39
N LEU A 142 6.20 -12.08 -3.68
CA LEU A 142 6.66 -13.40 -4.11
C LEU A 142 8.20 -13.52 -4.22
N ILE A 143 8.94 -12.43 -4.33
CA ILE A 143 10.43 -12.47 -4.45
C ILE A 143 11.08 -13.28 -3.32
N PRO A 144 10.71 -13.09 -2.02
CA PRO A 144 11.28 -13.88 -0.94
C PRO A 144 11.11 -15.39 -1.10
N PHE A 145 10.11 -15.89 -1.84
CA PHE A 145 9.85 -17.31 -2.09
C PHE A 145 10.74 -17.94 -3.15
N LEU A 146 11.58 -17.16 -3.86
CA LEU A 146 12.58 -17.71 -4.76
C LEU A 146 13.61 -18.54 -3.98
N ARG A 147 13.86 -19.78 -4.44
CA ARG A 147 14.79 -20.72 -3.79
C ARG A 147 16.25 -20.33 -4.01
N ARG A 148 16.63 -20.05 -5.27
CA ARG A 148 18.00 -19.69 -5.65
C ARG A 148 18.32 -18.27 -5.19
N ARG A 149 19.35 -18.10 -4.35
CA ARG A 149 19.78 -16.79 -3.82
C ARG A 149 20.15 -15.81 -4.94
N ILE A 150 20.91 -16.27 -5.92
CA ILE A 150 21.34 -15.46 -7.07
C ILE A 150 20.13 -14.91 -7.84
N THR A 151 19.21 -15.77 -8.25
CA THR A 151 17.98 -15.36 -8.96
C THR A 151 17.16 -14.37 -8.15
N LYS A 152 17.04 -14.58 -6.83
CA LYS A 152 16.33 -13.67 -5.94
C LYS A 152 16.94 -12.27 -5.93
N TYR A 153 18.26 -12.16 -5.77
CA TYR A 153 18.94 -10.87 -5.74
C TYR A 153 18.93 -10.18 -7.10
N ILE A 154 19.08 -10.93 -8.20
CA ILE A 154 18.97 -10.37 -9.56
C ILE A 154 17.58 -9.79 -9.79
N VAL A 155 16.52 -10.56 -9.52
CA VAL A 155 15.14 -10.10 -9.72
C VAL A 155 14.83 -8.89 -8.84
N TYR A 156 15.24 -8.92 -7.57
CA TYR A 156 15.07 -7.79 -6.66
C TYR A 156 15.78 -6.53 -7.18
N THR A 157 17.03 -6.66 -7.62
CA THR A 157 17.84 -5.53 -8.10
C THR A 157 17.27 -4.94 -9.37
N ILE A 158 16.86 -5.77 -10.34
CA ILE A 158 16.22 -5.31 -11.58
C ILE A 158 14.96 -4.51 -11.27
N LEU A 159 14.07 -5.04 -10.42
CA LEU A 159 12.84 -4.34 -10.05
C LEU A 159 13.12 -3.08 -9.24
N PHE A 160 14.13 -3.08 -8.38
CA PHE A 160 14.54 -1.89 -7.62
C PHE A 160 15.04 -0.79 -8.54
N MET A 161 15.97 -1.10 -9.47
CA MET A 161 16.49 -0.14 -10.45
C MET A 161 15.38 0.40 -11.35
N MET A 162 14.47 -0.47 -11.79
CA MET A 162 13.29 -0.08 -12.57
C MET A 162 12.38 0.88 -11.81
N LEU A 163 12.17 0.69 -10.51
CA LEU A 163 11.37 1.63 -9.72
C LEU A 163 12.13 2.93 -9.46
N MET A 164 13.43 2.84 -9.21
CA MET A 164 14.30 4.00 -8.96
C MET A 164 14.34 4.92 -10.17
N SER A 165 14.30 4.37 -11.38
CA SER A 165 14.28 5.14 -12.63
C SER A 165 13.02 5.98 -12.84
N SER A 166 11.93 5.60 -12.18
CA SER A 166 10.68 6.37 -12.21
C SER A 166 10.68 7.58 -11.29
N SER A 167 11.66 7.69 -10.39
CA SER A 167 11.69 8.69 -9.31
C SER A 167 10.40 8.71 -8.48
N SER A 168 9.69 7.58 -8.41
CA SER A 168 8.40 7.47 -7.74
C SER A 168 8.57 6.90 -6.34
N ARG A 169 7.79 7.43 -5.39
CA ARG A 169 7.66 6.92 -4.01
C ARG A 169 7.27 5.44 -3.98
N PHE A 170 6.69 4.91 -5.06
CA PHE A 170 6.38 3.49 -5.20
C PHE A 170 7.62 2.58 -5.10
N LEU A 171 8.85 3.10 -5.24
CA LEU A 171 10.09 2.36 -4.97
C LEU A 171 10.08 1.65 -3.62
N VAL A 172 9.58 2.31 -2.57
CA VAL A 172 9.65 1.78 -1.20
C VAL A 172 8.68 0.64 -0.97
N MET A 173 7.73 0.45 -1.88
CA MET A 173 6.80 -0.68 -1.86
C MET A 173 7.53 -2.02 -2.06
N LEU A 174 8.60 -2.06 -2.87
CA LEU A 174 9.39 -3.27 -3.08
C LEU A 174 10.07 -3.79 -1.80
N PRO A 175 10.91 -3.01 -1.10
CA PRO A 175 11.53 -3.47 0.15
C PRO A 175 10.50 -3.75 1.24
N PHE A 176 9.44 -2.95 1.33
CA PHE A 176 8.36 -3.18 2.31
C PHE A 176 7.64 -4.51 2.06
N LEU A 177 7.21 -4.78 0.83
CA LEU A 177 6.55 -6.05 0.48
C LEU A 177 7.50 -7.23 0.51
N TYR A 178 8.80 -7.01 0.33
CA TYR A 178 9.80 -8.05 0.57
C TYR A 178 9.85 -8.47 2.05
N ILE A 179 9.74 -7.53 3.00
CA ILE A 179 9.63 -7.85 4.44
C ILE A 179 8.40 -8.72 4.69
N VAL A 180 7.24 -8.31 4.14
CA VAL A 180 5.99 -9.05 4.26
C VAL A 180 6.12 -10.46 3.67
N GLY A 181 6.63 -10.58 2.44
CA GLY A 181 6.83 -11.87 1.78
C GLY A 181 7.82 -12.77 2.53
N SER A 182 8.88 -12.20 3.11
CA SER A 182 9.84 -12.92 3.94
C SER A 182 9.17 -13.47 5.19
N TYR A 183 8.37 -12.65 5.87
CA TYR A 183 7.56 -13.08 7.01
C TYR A 183 6.57 -14.19 6.61
N LEU A 184 5.89 -14.07 5.47
CA LEU A 184 4.98 -15.11 4.98
C LEU A 184 5.69 -16.42 4.66
N ARG A 185 6.93 -16.36 4.13
CA ARG A 185 7.75 -17.55 3.84
C ARG A 185 8.23 -18.25 5.11
N TYR A 186 8.75 -17.51 6.08
CA TYR A 186 9.44 -18.07 7.24
C TYR A 186 8.56 -18.17 8.49
N GLY A 187 7.44 -17.44 8.56
CA GLY A 187 6.55 -17.39 9.72
C GLY A 187 7.02 -16.49 10.87
N TYR A 188 8.16 -15.81 10.71
CA TYR A 188 8.76 -14.87 11.65
C TYR A 188 9.52 -13.76 10.92
N PHE A 189 9.72 -12.62 11.59
CA PHE A 189 10.54 -11.52 11.06
C PHE A 189 12.03 -11.82 11.26
N LYS A 190 12.77 -11.92 10.16
CA LYS A 190 14.23 -12.05 10.21
C LYS A 190 14.83 -10.69 10.50
N LEU A 191 15.23 -10.45 11.75
CA LEU A 191 15.68 -9.15 12.25
C LEU A 191 16.60 -8.40 11.27
N PHE A 192 17.74 -8.97 10.90
CA PHE A 192 18.69 -8.32 9.98
C PHE A 192 18.11 -8.04 8.60
N THR A 193 17.32 -8.98 8.04
CA THR A 193 16.67 -8.76 6.75
C THR A 193 15.62 -7.66 6.85
N SER A 194 14.82 -7.65 7.92
CA SER A 194 13.79 -6.65 8.16
C SER A 194 14.38 -5.26 8.40
N LEU A 195 15.43 -5.14 9.23
CA LEU A 195 16.13 -3.89 9.47
C LEU A 195 16.78 -3.35 8.20
N PHE A 196 17.46 -4.20 7.42
CA PHE A 196 18.06 -3.79 6.15
C PHE A 196 17.03 -3.22 5.17
N HIS A 197 15.89 -3.89 4.98
CA HIS A 197 14.86 -3.39 4.08
C HIS A 197 14.13 -2.16 4.66
N LEU A 198 13.99 -2.05 5.98
CA LEU A 198 13.45 -0.85 6.63
C LEU A 198 14.38 0.36 6.39
N MET A 199 15.70 0.17 6.47
CA MET A 199 16.66 1.20 6.10
C MET A 199 16.51 1.59 4.63
N ILE A 200 16.35 0.62 3.71
CA ILE A 200 16.08 0.94 2.29
C ILE A 200 14.77 1.71 2.12
N VAL A 201 13.71 1.39 2.87
CA VAL A 201 12.46 2.16 2.84
C VAL A 201 12.70 3.61 3.25
N VAL A 202 13.38 3.83 4.38
CA VAL A 202 13.66 5.17 4.90
C VAL A 202 14.55 5.95 3.93
N PHE A 203 15.73 5.42 3.58
CA PHE A 203 16.65 6.08 2.65
C PHE A 203 16.06 6.27 1.26
N GLY A 204 15.26 5.31 0.77
CA GLY A 204 14.56 5.42 -0.50
C GLY A 204 13.53 6.53 -0.52
N LEU A 205 12.78 6.74 0.58
CA LEU A 205 11.85 7.86 0.70
C LEU A 205 12.57 9.21 0.67
N ILE A 206 13.63 9.35 1.46
CA ILE A 206 14.45 10.58 1.52
C ILE A 206 14.98 10.90 0.12
N PHE A 207 15.66 9.92 -0.48
CA PHE A 207 16.32 10.09 -1.77
C PHE A 207 15.33 10.46 -2.88
N ILE A 208 14.16 9.82 -2.94
CA ILE A 208 13.15 10.13 -3.97
C ILE A 208 12.58 11.54 -3.82
N LEU A 209 12.42 12.03 -2.59
CA LEU A 209 11.92 13.37 -2.36
C LEU A 209 12.97 14.41 -2.70
N GLN A 210 14.23 14.17 -2.35
CA GLN A 210 15.36 15.01 -2.72
C GLN A 210 15.48 15.16 -4.25
N ILE A 211 15.51 14.04 -5.00
CA ILE A 211 15.67 14.10 -6.47
C ILE A 211 14.46 14.69 -7.21
N ARG A 212 13.30 14.82 -6.54
CA ARG A 212 12.11 15.45 -7.15
C ARG A 212 12.39 16.89 -7.57
N TYR A 213 13.26 17.58 -6.85
CA TYR A 213 13.64 18.97 -7.11
C TYR A 213 14.77 19.11 -8.13
N TYR A 214 15.29 18.01 -8.66
CA TYR A 214 16.35 18.04 -9.67
C TYR A 214 15.78 18.14 -11.08
N THR A 215 16.49 18.88 -11.93
CA THR A 215 16.15 19.13 -13.33
C THR A 215 16.13 17.85 -14.16
N TYR A 216 17.08 16.94 -13.91
CA TYR A 216 17.21 15.68 -14.63
C TYR A 216 16.81 14.50 -13.76
N GLN A 217 16.01 13.60 -14.33
CA GLN A 217 15.50 12.40 -13.68
C GLN A 217 15.58 11.18 -14.60
N GLY A 218 15.46 9.99 -14.03
CA GLY A 218 15.71 8.74 -14.75
C GLY A 218 16.80 7.93 -14.07
N LEU A 219 17.03 6.70 -14.52
CA LEU A 219 17.96 5.78 -13.88
C LEU A 219 19.37 6.35 -13.77
N ILE A 220 19.89 6.87 -14.89
CA ILE A 220 21.26 7.40 -14.98
C ILE A 220 21.44 8.64 -14.08
N PRO A 221 20.64 9.72 -14.23
CA PRO A 221 20.81 10.90 -13.40
C PRO A 221 20.50 10.63 -11.92
N ASN A 222 19.60 9.69 -11.59
CA ASN A 222 19.34 9.30 -10.20
C ASN A 222 20.55 8.55 -9.60
N ILE A 223 21.20 7.65 -10.34
CA ILE A 223 22.42 7.01 -9.85
C ILE A 223 23.54 8.04 -9.68
N ASN A 224 23.73 8.92 -10.68
CA ASN A 224 24.75 9.96 -10.61
C ASN A 224 24.51 10.92 -9.44
N SER A 225 23.26 11.31 -9.19
CA SER A 225 22.93 12.21 -8.07
C SER A 225 23.14 11.54 -6.72
N PHE A 226 22.85 10.24 -6.60
CA PHE A 226 23.15 9.47 -5.39
C PHE A 226 24.65 9.49 -5.05
N PHE A 227 25.52 9.26 -6.03
CA PHE A 227 26.97 9.24 -5.80
C PHE A 227 27.61 10.63 -5.68
N SER A 228 27.08 11.64 -6.36
CA SER A 228 27.66 12.99 -6.35
C SER A 228 27.16 13.87 -5.20
N LYS A 229 25.88 13.74 -4.81
CA LYS A 229 25.23 14.60 -3.81
C LYS A 229 24.89 13.87 -2.51
N GLY A 230 24.89 12.53 -2.51
CA GLY A 230 24.51 11.75 -1.34
C GLY A 230 23.03 11.88 -0.98
N ILE A 231 22.69 11.44 0.23
CA ILE A 231 21.35 11.55 0.81
C ILE A 231 21.33 12.74 1.77
N ASP A 232 20.43 13.68 1.51
CA ASP A 232 20.23 14.86 2.35
C ASP A 232 19.27 14.53 3.50
N PRO A 233 19.72 14.57 4.77
CA PRO A 233 18.92 14.22 5.94
C PRO A 233 17.77 15.21 6.19
N ASP A 234 17.80 16.42 5.63
CA ASP A 234 16.73 17.41 5.81
C ASP A 234 15.40 16.90 5.24
N TYR A 235 15.46 16.03 4.22
CA TYR A 235 14.28 15.39 3.64
C TYR A 235 13.73 14.21 4.45
N LEU A 236 14.37 13.80 5.55
CA LEU A 236 13.91 12.70 6.42
C LEU A 236 12.53 12.97 6.99
N PHE A 237 12.38 14.09 7.70
CA PHE A 237 11.11 14.45 8.30
C PHE A 237 10.10 14.86 7.24
N THR A 238 10.51 15.58 6.19
CA THR A 238 9.62 15.90 5.07
C THR A 238 8.97 14.65 4.46
N GLY A 239 9.73 13.56 4.29
CA GLY A 239 9.19 12.33 3.71
C GLY A 239 8.29 11.53 4.63
N LEU A 240 8.66 11.42 5.90
CA LEU A 240 7.83 10.77 6.90
C LEU A 240 6.55 11.59 7.16
N ASN A 241 6.64 12.92 7.22
CA ASN A 241 5.50 13.81 7.38
C ASN A 241 4.59 13.78 6.16
N TYR A 242 5.15 13.68 4.94
CA TYR A 242 4.34 13.46 3.75
C TYR A 242 3.56 12.14 3.84
N ALA A 243 4.18 11.07 4.34
CA ALA A 243 3.55 9.76 4.40
C ALA A 243 2.49 9.64 5.50
N PHE A 244 2.77 10.22 6.68
CA PHE A 244 1.99 10.03 7.90
C PHE A 244 1.24 11.30 8.31
N SER A 245 1.96 12.40 8.59
CA SER A 245 1.37 13.66 9.07
C SER A 245 0.36 14.26 8.08
N PHE A 246 0.71 14.34 6.80
CA PHE A 246 -0.17 14.85 5.76
C PHE A 246 -1.50 14.10 5.70
N SER A 247 -1.49 12.78 5.91
CA SER A 247 -2.73 11.98 5.86
C SER A 247 -3.69 12.33 6.99
N LEU A 248 -3.17 12.46 8.21
CA LEU A 248 -3.96 12.76 9.40
C LEU A 248 -4.42 14.22 9.39
N MET A 249 -3.52 15.16 9.04
CA MET A 249 -3.87 16.57 8.84
C MET A 249 -4.91 16.74 7.72
N GLY A 250 -4.76 15.99 6.62
CA GLY A 250 -5.74 15.96 5.53
C GLY A 250 -7.10 15.44 5.99
N THR A 251 -7.15 14.41 6.83
CA THR A 251 -8.39 13.98 7.48
C THR A 251 -8.98 15.07 8.39
N ALA A 252 -8.15 15.75 9.19
CA ALA A 252 -8.60 16.85 10.04
C ALA A 252 -9.24 17.98 9.21
N TYR A 253 -8.56 18.40 8.15
CA TYR A 253 -9.03 19.43 7.21
C TYR A 253 -10.37 19.05 6.58
N VAL A 254 -10.51 17.83 6.10
CA VAL A 254 -11.76 17.34 5.47
C VAL A 254 -12.91 17.33 6.48
N ILE A 255 -12.67 16.91 7.72
CA ILE A 255 -13.69 16.88 8.77
C ILE A 255 -14.17 18.29 9.15
N GLU A 256 -13.30 19.29 9.07
CA GLU A 256 -13.58 20.67 9.47
C GLU A 256 -14.23 21.49 8.36
N ASN A 257 -13.79 21.31 7.10
CA ASN A 257 -14.09 22.26 6.03
C ASN A 257 -14.97 21.70 4.90
N ILE A 258 -15.13 20.39 4.78
CA ILE A 258 -15.79 19.79 3.61
C ILE A 258 -17.08 19.08 4.05
N PRO A 259 -18.23 19.30 3.37
CA PRO A 259 -19.48 18.59 3.66
C PRO A 259 -19.49 17.17 3.05
N PHE A 260 -20.10 16.22 3.75
CA PHE A 260 -20.16 14.83 3.29
C PHE A 260 -21.18 14.67 2.15
N ASP A 261 -20.70 14.16 1.01
CA ASP A 261 -21.55 13.82 -0.13
C ASP A 261 -21.80 12.31 -0.20
N PHE A 262 -23.03 11.91 0.13
CA PHE A 262 -23.41 10.49 0.16
C PHE A 262 -23.42 9.86 -1.24
N ASN A 263 -23.78 10.61 -2.29
CA ASN A 263 -23.81 10.09 -3.67
C ASN A 263 -22.39 9.78 -4.17
N GLY A 264 -21.44 10.67 -3.92
CA GLY A 264 -20.02 10.48 -4.19
C GLY A 264 -19.47 9.29 -3.42
N PHE A 265 -19.84 9.14 -2.15
CA PHE A 265 -19.50 7.95 -1.36
C PHE A 265 -20.02 6.65 -2.00
N LEU A 266 -21.30 6.60 -2.39
CA LEU A 266 -21.90 5.43 -3.04
C LEU A 266 -21.21 5.08 -4.37
N ILE A 267 -20.89 6.08 -5.20
CA ILE A 267 -20.10 5.89 -6.43
C ILE A 267 -18.72 5.34 -6.09
N GLY A 268 -18.12 5.82 -5.00
CA GLY A 268 -16.82 5.40 -4.51
C GLY A 268 -16.78 3.91 -4.12
N ILE A 269 -17.80 3.41 -3.43
CA ILE A 269 -17.88 2.00 -3.03
C ILE A 269 -18.55 1.10 -4.10
N ASN A 270 -18.97 1.63 -5.24
CA ASN A 270 -19.64 0.79 -6.24
C ASN A 270 -18.63 -0.07 -7.02
N PRO A 271 -18.80 -1.41 -7.07
CA PRO A 271 -17.88 -2.32 -7.76
C PRO A 271 -17.93 -2.21 -9.29
N MET A 272 -18.93 -1.52 -9.85
CA MET A 272 -19.10 -1.40 -11.30
C MET A 272 -17.92 -0.67 -11.97
N PRO A 273 -17.59 -1.05 -13.22
CA PRO A 273 -16.62 -0.34 -14.03
C PRO A 273 -16.91 1.15 -14.13
N SER A 274 -15.86 1.97 -14.13
CA SER A 274 -15.97 3.44 -14.17
C SER A 274 -16.79 3.98 -15.34
N ARG A 275 -16.89 3.26 -16.46
CA ARG A 275 -17.71 3.66 -17.62
C ARG A 275 -19.21 3.74 -17.35
N TYR A 276 -19.69 3.10 -16.27
CA TYR A 276 -21.11 3.04 -15.91
C TYR A 276 -21.47 3.97 -14.75
N LEU A 277 -20.53 4.80 -14.30
CA LEU A 277 -20.70 5.63 -13.11
C LEU A 277 -20.26 7.06 -13.42
N ASN A 278 -20.86 8.02 -12.74
CA ASN A 278 -20.49 9.43 -12.86
C ASN A 278 -19.21 9.71 -12.06
N ILE A 279 -18.06 9.32 -12.62
CA ILE A 279 -16.76 9.48 -11.97
C ILE A 279 -16.35 10.95 -11.86
N SER A 280 -16.71 11.78 -12.83
CA SER A 280 -16.44 13.22 -12.78
C SER A 280 -17.11 13.87 -11.57
N TYR A 281 -18.38 13.55 -11.29
CA TYR A 281 -19.06 14.00 -10.08
C TYR A 281 -18.33 13.55 -8.82
N MET A 282 -18.01 12.26 -8.70
CA MET A 282 -17.30 11.72 -7.52
C MET A 282 -15.97 12.45 -7.29
N LEU A 283 -15.19 12.71 -8.35
CA LEU A 283 -13.92 13.41 -8.23
C LEU A 283 -14.11 14.87 -7.79
N GLN A 284 -15.11 15.56 -8.32
CA GLN A 284 -15.42 16.95 -7.97
C GLN A 284 -15.84 17.09 -6.51
N VAL A 285 -16.66 16.18 -5.98
CA VAL A 285 -17.13 16.25 -4.58
C VAL A 285 -16.16 15.60 -3.59
N GLN A 286 -15.11 14.92 -4.07
CA GLN A 286 -14.07 14.28 -3.24
C GLN A 286 -12.68 14.87 -3.47
N GLU A 287 -12.63 16.17 -3.77
CA GLU A 287 -11.40 16.93 -3.89
C GLU A 287 -11.10 17.64 -2.57
N MET A 288 -9.92 17.40 -1.99
CA MET A 288 -9.50 18.05 -0.74
C MET A 288 -8.79 19.37 -1.03
N LEU A 289 -7.87 19.33 -1.99
CA LEU A 289 -7.16 20.47 -2.58
C LEU A 289 -7.09 20.23 -4.09
N PRO A 290 -6.84 21.27 -4.92
CA PRO A 290 -6.74 21.15 -6.38
C PRO A 290 -5.84 20.03 -6.91
N THR A 291 -4.89 19.56 -6.09
CA THR A 291 -3.93 18.50 -6.44
C THR A 291 -3.98 17.29 -5.52
N ALA A 292 -4.93 17.23 -4.58
CA ALA A 292 -5.02 16.15 -3.59
C ALA A 292 -6.47 15.66 -3.41
N PRO A 293 -6.78 14.40 -3.77
CA PRO A 293 -8.10 13.83 -3.51
C PRO A 293 -8.30 13.55 -2.01
N ILE A 294 -9.55 13.53 -1.56
CA ILE A 294 -9.93 13.08 -0.22
C ILE A 294 -9.55 11.60 -0.08
N SER A 295 -8.76 11.29 0.95
CA SER A 295 -8.37 9.90 1.26
C SER A 295 -9.58 9.08 1.75
N ALA A 296 -9.51 7.75 1.66
CA ALA A 296 -10.60 6.88 2.06
C ALA A 296 -10.96 7.03 3.54
N ILE A 297 -9.96 7.04 4.43
CA ILE A 297 -10.18 7.29 5.87
C ILE A 297 -10.74 8.69 6.10
N SER A 298 -10.32 9.71 5.34
CA SER A 298 -10.88 11.08 5.46
C SER A 298 -12.38 11.09 5.14
N LEU A 299 -12.79 10.51 4.01
CA LEU A 299 -14.18 10.44 3.58
C LEU A 299 -15.05 9.64 4.58
N LEU A 300 -14.53 8.52 5.08
CA LEU A 300 -15.23 7.73 6.10
C LEU A 300 -15.37 8.51 7.41
N SER A 301 -14.31 9.17 7.86
CA SER A 301 -14.33 9.99 9.08
C SER A 301 -15.34 11.14 8.99
N GLN A 302 -15.41 11.76 7.81
CA GLN A 302 -16.39 12.80 7.48
C GLN A 302 -17.84 12.27 7.55
N SER A 303 -18.07 11.03 7.08
CA SER A 303 -19.38 10.36 7.12
C SER A 303 -19.86 9.99 8.53
N GLY A 304 -18.97 10.05 9.53
CA GLY A 304 -19.27 9.83 10.93
C GLY A 304 -18.87 8.45 11.47
N VAL A 305 -19.09 8.27 12.77
CA VAL A 305 -18.66 7.10 13.56
C VAL A 305 -19.26 5.81 13.03
N VAL A 306 -20.55 5.82 12.68
CA VAL A 306 -21.29 4.62 12.27
C VAL A 306 -20.75 4.05 10.97
N LEU A 307 -20.66 4.87 9.92
CA LEU A 307 -20.19 4.44 8.61
C LEU A 307 -18.70 4.05 8.63
N THR A 308 -17.86 4.80 9.36
CA THR A 308 -16.45 4.43 9.59
C THR A 308 -16.35 3.04 10.22
N SER A 309 -17.06 2.82 11.33
CA SER A 309 -16.98 1.57 12.09
C SER A 309 -17.47 0.39 11.25
N LEU A 310 -18.62 0.54 10.57
CA LEU A 310 -19.19 -0.49 9.71
C LEU A 310 -18.27 -0.85 8.55
N PHE A 311 -17.69 0.15 7.87
CA PHE A 311 -16.81 -0.10 6.73
C PHE A 311 -15.58 -0.92 7.11
N TYR A 312 -14.86 -0.51 8.18
CA TYR A 312 -13.65 -1.21 8.61
C TYR A 312 -13.95 -2.57 9.24
N PHE A 313 -15.06 -2.69 9.98
CA PHE A 313 -15.52 -3.97 10.52
C PHE A 313 -15.85 -4.97 9.41
N LEU A 314 -16.64 -4.57 8.40
CA LEU A 314 -17.01 -5.44 7.29
C LEU A 314 -15.79 -5.81 6.43
N SER A 315 -14.91 -4.85 6.16
CA SER A 315 -13.65 -5.11 5.44
C SER A 315 -12.78 -6.13 6.17
N ALA A 316 -12.62 -5.98 7.48
CA ALA A 316 -11.89 -6.92 8.33
C ALA A 316 -12.53 -8.30 8.33
N TYR A 317 -13.85 -8.37 8.47
CA TYR A 317 -14.60 -9.62 8.43
C TYR A 317 -14.37 -10.35 7.11
N ILE A 318 -14.49 -9.67 5.97
CA ILE A 318 -14.29 -10.25 4.63
C ILE A 318 -12.85 -10.74 4.46
N PHE A 319 -11.85 -9.92 4.76
CA PHE A 319 -10.45 -10.35 4.65
C PHE A 319 -10.14 -11.55 5.56
N SER A 320 -10.64 -11.54 6.79
CA SER A 320 -10.49 -12.66 7.74
C SER A 320 -11.13 -13.94 7.22
N PHE A 321 -12.34 -13.83 6.66
CA PHE A 321 -13.02 -14.93 6.02
C PHE A 321 -12.18 -15.51 4.87
N ILE A 322 -11.69 -14.67 3.96
CA ILE A 322 -10.87 -15.09 2.81
C ILE A 322 -9.57 -15.76 3.29
N PHE A 323 -8.82 -15.11 4.18
CA PHE A 323 -7.53 -15.64 4.66
C PHE A 323 -7.69 -16.94 5.44
N SER A 324 -8.76 -17.10 6.23
CA SER A 324 -9.01 -18.34 6.98
C SER A 324 -9.28 -19.54 6.08
N ARG A 325 -9.82 -19.31 4.87
CA ARG A 325 -10.26 -20.33 3.91
C ARG A 325 -9.28 -20.60 2.75
N MET A 326 -8.25 -19.78 2.58
CA MET A 326 -7.21 -19.94 1.54
C MET A 326 -5.82 -20.25 2.10
N LYS A 327 -5.67 -20.29 3.43
CA LYS A 327 -4.38 -20.28 4.13
C LYS A 327 -3.40 -21.33 3.61
N GLY A 328 -2.33 -20.88 2.98
CA GLY A 328 -1.19 -21.73 2.60
C GLY A 328 -1.49 -22.79 1.53
N GLU A 329 -2.70 -22.85 0.99
CA GLU A 329 -3.10 -23.88 0.01
C GLU A 329 -2.63 -23.55 -1.40
N THR A 330 -2.57 -22.26 -1.77
CA THR A 330 -2.27 -21.83 -3.15
C THR A 330 -1.48 -20.52 -3.25
N LEU A 331 -0.90 -20.28 -4.43
CA LEU A 331 -0.28 -19.00 -4.80
C LEU A 331 -1.25 -17.81 -4.61
N LEU A 332 -2.54 -18.05 -4.80
CA LEU A 332 -3.60 -17.03 -4.69
C LEU A 332 -3.73 -16.47 -3.26
N TYR A 333 -3.37 -17.24 -2.22
CA TYR A 333 -3.31 -16.72 -0.85
C TYR A 333 -2.33 -15.55 -0.73
N TYR A 334 -1.14 -15.68 -1.33
CA TYR A 334 -0.11 -14.65 -1.28
C TYR A 334 -0.46 -13.43 -2.15
N VAL A 335 -1.21 -13.65 -3.24
CA VAL A 335 -1.81 -12.56 -4.03
C VAL A 335 -2.75 -11.73 -3.17
N VAL A 336 -3.70 -12.38 -2.47
CA VAL A 336 -4.64 -11.68 -1.57
C VAL A 336 -3.90 -10.99 -0.42
N ALA A 337 -2.83 -11.60 0.11
CA ALA A 337 -1.95 -10.96 1.09
C ALA A 337 -1.36 -9.63 0.56
N GLY A 338 -0.84 -9.64 -0.67
CA GLY A 338 -0.36 -8.42 -1.33
C GLY A 338 -1.45 -7.36 -1.48
N LEU A 339 -2.64 -7.74 -1.94
CA LEU A 339 -3.78 -6.82 -2.08
C LEU A 339 -4.21 -6.20 -0.76
N PHE A 340 -4.23 -6.99 0.33
CA PHE A 340 -4.51 -6.49 1.67
C PHE A 340 -3.49 -5.45 2.14
N ILE A 341 -2.20 -5.67 1.86
CA ILE A 341 -1.16 -4.70 2.24
C ILE A 341 -1.33 -3.38 1.48
N ILE A 342 -1.65 -3.42 0.18
CA ILE A 342 -1.94 -2.20 -0.57
C ILE A 342 -3.19 -1.53 -0.01
N PHE A 343 -4.24 -2.30 0.29
CA PHE A 343 -5.46 -1.78 0.90
C PHE A 343 -5.13 -0.99 2.17
N MET A 344 -4.33 -1.57 3.08
CA MET A 344 -3.87 -0.87 4.28
C MET A 344 -3.12 0.43 3.96
N LEU A 345 -2.09 0.38 3.11
CA LEU A 345 -1.27 1.57 2.82
C LEU A 345 -2.05 2.67 2.11
N PHE A 346 -2.89 2.31 1.14
CA PHE A 346 -3.63 3.27 0.33
C PHE A 346 -4.85 3.84 1.06
N SER A 347 -5.29 3.22 2.14
CA SER A 347 -6.44 3.71 2.92
C SER A 347 -6.25 5.12 3.48
N ILE A 348 -5.01 5.56 3.74
CA ILE A 348 -4.70 6.90 4.25
C ILE A 348 -4.25 7.88 3.14
N GLN A 349 -4.02 7.40 1.91
CA GLN A 349 -3.41 8.20 0.83
C GLN A 349 -4.28 8.32 -0.43
N TYR A 350 -5.19 7.39 -0.68
CA TYR A 350 -6.00 7.32 -1.90
C TYR A 350 -7.48 7.33 -1.58
N ASN A 351 -8.29 7.70 -2.57
CA ASN A 351 -9.75 7.73 -2.45
C ASN A 351 -10.35 6.34 -2.16
N ILE A 352 -11.58 6.36 -1.65
CA ILE A 352 -12.30 5.14 -1.23
C ILE A 352 -12.49 4.15 -2.39
N ARG A 353 -12.61 4.65 -3.63
CA ARG A 353 -12.79 3.80 -4.83
C ARG A 353 -11.56 2.99 -5.17
N GLY A 354 -10.38 3.60 -5.08
CA GLY A 354 -9.11 2.87 -5.22
C GLY A 354 -8.99 1.81 -4.14
N LEU A 355 -9.35 2.15 -2.91
CA LEU A 355 -9.30 1.24 -1.76
C LEU A 355 -10.23 0.02 -1.92
N THR A 356 -11.52 0.24 -2.18
CA THR A 356 -12.53 -0.84 -2.26
C THR A 356 -12.27 -1.82 -3.40
N ARG A 357 -11.64 -1.38 -4.49
CA ARG A 357 -11.23 -2.27 -5.59
C ARG A 357 -10.31 -3.39 -5.13
N PHE A 358 -9.35 -3.12 -4.23
CA PHE A 358 -8.49 -4.18 -3.70
C PHE A 358 -9.28 -5.23 -2.91
N LEU A 359 -10.32 -4.80 -2.18
CA LEU A 359 -11.24 -5.70 -1.50
C LEU A 359 -12.05 -6.53 -2.50
N TYR A 360 -12.63 -5.91 -3.54
CA TYR A 360 -13.41 -6.62 -4.56
C TYR A 360 -12.57 -7.61 -5.36
N ILE A 361 -11.35 -7.25 -5.74
CA ILE A 361 -10.41 -8.16 -6.42
C ILE A 361 -10.07 -9.33 -5.51
N SER A 362 -9.90 -9.10 -4.20
CA SER A 362 -9.65 -10.17 -3.23
C SER A 362 -10.85 -11.14 -3.12
N ILE A 363 -12.08 -10.61 -3.08
CA ILE A 363 -13.32 -11.42 -3.12
C ILE A 363 -13.39 -12.23 -4.41
N PHE A 364 -13.14 -11.60 -5.56
CA PHE A 364 -13.17 -12.28 -6.85
C PHE A 364 -12.16 -13.43 -6.93
N ILE A 365 -10.92 -13.20 -6.49
CA ILE A 365 -9.87 -14.23 -6.44
C ILE A 365 -10.30 -15.39 -5.52
N PHE A 366 -10.89 -15.07 -4.36
CA PHE A 366 -11.41 -16.08 -3.44
C PHE A 366 -12.53 -16.92 -4.07
N LEU A 367 -13.48 -16.29 -4.77
CA LEU A 367 -14.54 -17.00 -5.48
C LEU A 367 -13.95 -17.89 -6.56
N MET A 368 -13.06 -17.38 -7.41
CA MET A 368 -12.36 -18.17 -8.43
C MET A 368 -11.62 -19.36 -7.84
N HIS A 369 -10.93 -19.18 -6.72
CA HIS A 369 -10.30 -20.28 -5.99
C HIS A 369 -11.34 -21.34 -5.58
N LYS A 370 -12.48 -20.94 -5.00
CA LYS A 370 -13.54 -21.88 -4.62
C LYS A 370 -14.15 -22.61 -5.82
N PHE A 371 -14.40 -21.92 -6.92
CA PHE A 371 -14.90 -22.53 -8.15
C PHE A 371 -13.90 -23.56 -8.70
N VAL A 372 -12.65 -23.18 -8.92
CA VAL A 372 -11.63 -24.08 -9.50
C VAL A 372 -11.41 -25.34 -8.65
N PHE A 373 -11.37 -25.22 -7.33
CA PHE A 373 -11.19 -26.37 -6.44
C PHE A 373 -12.44 -27.24 -6.31
N LYS A 374 -13.64 -26.64 -6.31
CA LYS A 374 -14.90 -27.40 -6.27
C LYS A 374 -15.08 -28.26 -7.52
N TYR A 375 -14.78 -27.73 -8.70
CA TYR A 375 -14.96 -28.45 -9.97
C TYR A 375 -13.82 -29.42 -10.32
N LYS A 376 -12.58 -29.19 -9.85
CA LYS A 376 -11.49 -30.18 -9.99
C LYS A 376 -11.77 -31.51 -9.28
N PHE A 377 -12.59 -31.50 -8.23
CA PHE A 377 -12.98 -32.71 -7.49
C PHE A 377 -14.19 -33.44 -8.10
N VAL A 378 -15.03 -32.75 -8.90
CA VAL A 378 -16.18 -33.37 -9.56
C VAL A 378 -15.75 -34.12 -10.84
N PHE A 379 -14.74 -33.63 -11.57
CA PHE A 379 -14.22 -34.29 -12.78
C PHE A 379 -13.20 -35.40 -12.54
N ARG A 380 -12.85 -35.70 -11.28
CA ARG A 380 -11.94 -36.80 -10.88
C ARG A 380 -12.65 -37.94 -10.14
N ARG A 381 -13.98 -37.88 -10.07
CA ARG A 381 -14.84 -39.03 -9.79
C ARG A 381 -15.50 -39.43 -11.10
#